data_AF-A0A7V4LRH3-F1
#
_entry.id   AF-A0A7V4LRH3-F1
#
_cell.length_a   1.000
_cell.length_b   1.000
_cell.length_c   1.000
_cell.angle_alpha   90.00
_cell.angle_beta   90.00
_cell.angle_gamma   90.00
#
_symmetry.space_group_name_H-M   'P 1'
#
loop_
_entity.id
_entity.type
_entity.pdbx_description
1 polymer ?
#
loop_
_entity_poly.entity_id
_entity_poly.type
_entity_poly.pdbx_seq_one_letter_code
_entity_poly.pdbx_strand_id
1 'polypeptide(L)'
;MKRLAPHHNGRSRWTTSGWCLVAAWLATAPVGAAAPRPPVFPALDLGWENFDPGERLLAELHCTACHAPEPSVAARLRTPPAPELRNVGARVRPEFLRTWLADPLSAKPGTTMPDVLSGLAAPARATAVEELTHFLVSLASEPPADHPTPGGALAIQQGRVLYHQIGCVACHAPFEPVAAVFPEHVGAPTDPDALRYALNRLQQTSPPLPDLAAKYRPGALADFLADPLRAHPAGRMPSLNLTAAEAAALAAYLTRVTAATNSPAAAAPGRFTVDSAKVRRGRERFAELGCAACHDLGETLPAGTAKFKAPALAALDPDQPTGCLAPEPGPRAPRYFLSAEQRAALRATLRGRERLRRPPEPAERVTHTLVALNCTACHSRDGLGGPPPSRADYFTSLSEADLGDEGRLPPHLSGVGQKLRAEWLGQVLTNRATVRPYLAVRMPQYGAAHVGELAVLFRVVEALAHAPPEMAGDADAGRQLVGVGGYGCIQCHRWGVYEALGSSVMDLTHMARRLEWPWFHAYLLDPAGLRPGTRMPAFWPEGRATVPGILEGDTERQIAAIWAYLKQSLDAEPPPGLLDARPKTGTGPLPEYE
;
A
#
# COMPACT_ATOMS: atom_id res chain seq x y z
N MET A 1 -7.33 -22.45 82.56
CA MET A 1 -8.64 -23.11 82.44
C MET A 1 -8.63 -23.94 81.16
N LYS A 2 -8.93 -25.24 81.31
CA LYS A 2 -9.30 -26.29 80.33
C LYS A 2 -8.55 -26.33 78.98
N ARG A 3 -7.52 -27.17 78.78
CA ARG A 3 -7.48 -28.67 78.68
C ARG A 3 -8.23 -29.19 77.44
N LEU A 4 -7.78 -30.16 76.64
CA LEU A 4 -6.56 -30.98 76.53
C LEU A 4 -6.77 -31.89 75.30
N ALA A 5 -5.70 -32.24 74.57
CA ALA A 5 -5.63 -33.44 73.70
C ALA A 5 -5.68 -34.74 74.56
N PRO A 6 -5.65 -36.00 74.01
CA PRO A 6 -4.40 -36.57 73.47
C PRO A 6 -4.49 -37.77 72.48
N HIS A 7 -3.30 -38.07 71.96
CA HIS A 7 -2.71 -39.29 71.35
C HIS A 7 -3.33 -40.69 71.50
N HIS A 8 -3.14 -41.50 70.45
CA HIS A 8 -2.37 -42.79 70.34
C HIS A 8 -2.66 -43.39 68.95
N ASN A 9 -1.87 -44.22 68.25
CA ASN A 9 -0.59 -44.93 68.41
C ASN A 9 -0.23 -45.50 67.01
N GLY A 10 1.01 -45.92 66.76
CA GLY A 10 1.26 -47.04 65.83
C GLY A 10 2.34 -46.84 64.76
N ARG A 11 3.55 -47.32 65.06
CA ARG A 11 4.67 -47.55 64.11
C ARG A 11 4.28 -48.57 63.03
N SER A 12 4.72 -48.37 61.79
CA SER A 12 5.32 -49.44 60.95
C SER A 12 6.05 -48.81 59.76
N ARG A 13 7.37 -48.92 59.72
CA ARG A 13 8.17 -49.88 58.93
C ARG A 13 8.49 -49.36 57.52
N TRP A 14 9.79 -49.14 57.36
CA TRP A 14 10.51 -48.90 56.14
C TRP A 14 10.27 -50.01 55.13
N THR A 15 9.87 -49.64 53.91
CA THR A 15 10.16 -50.41 52.71
C THR A 15 10.59 -49.44 51.60
N THR A 16 11.86 -49.51 51.26
CA THR A 16 12.47 -48.90 50.09
C THR A 16 11.94 -49.57 48.84
N SER A 17 11.11 -48.87 48.06
CA SER A 17 10.73 -49.30 46.72
C SER A 17 11.01 -48.20 45.69
N GLY A 18 11.92 -48.55 44.78
CA GLY A 18 12.28 -47.96 43.50
C GLY A 18 11.62 -46.65 43.08
N TRP A 19 12.40 -45.59 43.10
CA TRP A 19 12.19 -44.43 42.23
C TRP A 19 12.53 -44.85 40.79
N CYS A 20 11.51 -45.15 40.00
CA CYS A 20 11.63 -45.14 38.55
C CYS A 20 11.87 -43.69 38.11
N LEU A 21 13.14 -43.35 37.84
CA LEU A 21 13.50 -42.16 37.09
C LEU A 21 12.98 -42.32 35.65
N VAL A 22 11.76 -41.85 35.41
CA VAL A 22 11.31 -41.53 34.06
C VAL A 22 12.10 -40.29 33.65
N ALA A 23 13.24 -40.51 32.99
CA ALA A 23 13.96 -39.47 32.29
C ALA A 23 13.08 -39.00 31.13
N ALA A 24 12.28 -37.96 31.39
CA ALA A 24 11.59 -37.22 30.36
C ALA A 24 12.67 -36.55 29.50
N TRP A 25 12.99 -37.18 28.37
CA TRP A 25 13.69 -36.54 27.28
C TRP A 25 12.78 -35.40 26.80
N LEU A 26 13.01 -34.20 27.34
CA LEU A 26 12.57 -32.96 26.73
C LEU A 26 13.31 -32.87 25.40
N ALA A 27 12.68 -33.41 24.36
CA ALA A 27 13.04 -33.09 22.99
C ALA A 27 12.91 -31.57 22.85
N THR A 28 14.05 -30.89 22.87
CA THR A 28 14.15 -29.53 22.38
C THR A 28 13.82 -29.60 20.90
N ALA A 29 12.54 -29.38 20.58
CA ALA A 29 12.16 -29.10 19.21
C ALA A 29 13.06 -27.95 18.75
N PRO A 30 13.80 -28.09 17.64
CA PRO A 30 14.53 -26.96 17.09
C PRO A 30 13.50 -25.84 16.92
N VAL A 31 13.85 -24.63 17.33
CA VAL A 31 13.06 -23.43 17.05
C VAL A 31 12.75 -23.46 15.57
N GLY A 32 11.51 -23.84 15.26
CA GLY A 32 11.12 -24.26 13.93
C GLY A 32 11.37 -23.13 12.96
N ALA A 33 11.91 -23.45 11.78
CA ALA A 33 11.84 -22.57 10.64
C ALA A 33 10.41 -22.01 10.57
N ALA A 34 10.27 -20.68 10.62
CA ALA A 34 8.97 -20.03 10.65
C ALA A 34 8.10 -20.61 9.52
N ALA A 35 6.86 -20.99 9.84
CA ALA A 35 5.96 -21.59 8.87
C ALA A 35 5.89 -20.74 7.58
N PRO A 36 5.79 -21.38 6.39
CA PRO A 36 5.61 -20.70 5.11
C PRO A 36 4.60 -19.55 5.20
N ARG A 37 5.04 -18.31 4.95
CA ARG A 37 4.12 -17.17 4.92
C ARG A 37 3.51 -17.04 3.53
N PRO A 38 2.20 -17.26 3.36
CA PRO A 38 1.53 -17.06 2.08
C PRO A 38 1.57 -15.59 1.65
N PRO A 39 1.34 -15.28 0.36
CA PRO A 39 1.15 -13.91 -0.09
C PRO A 39 0.06 -13.20 0.71
N VAL A 40 0.37 -12.00 1.19
CA VAL A 40 -0.58 -11.21 1.98
C VAL A 40 -1.34 -10.25 1.06
N PHE A 41 -2.67 -10.32 1.14
CA PHE A 41 -3.61 -9.41 0.49
C PHE A 41 -4.56 -8.84 1.56
N PRO A 42 -4.14 -7.84 2.35
CA PRO A 42 -4.88 -7.42 3.53
C PRO A 42 -6.33 -6.98 3.25
N ALA A 43 -6.56 -6.37 2.09
CA ALA A 43 -7.86 -5.88 1.69
C ALA A 43 -8.84 -6.98 1.21
N LEU A 44 -8.38 -8.23 1.07
CA LEU A 44 -9.17 -9.35 0.53
C LEU A 44 -10.33 -9.73 1.46
N ASP A 45 -10.10 -9.67 2.77
CA ASP A 45 -11.02 -10.21 3.79
C ASP A 45 -11.83 -9.12 4.52
N LEU A 46 -11.86 -7.89 3.98
CA LEU A 46 -12.58 -6.76 4.60
C LEU A 46 -14.11 -6.84 4.45
N GLY A 47 -14.65 -7.88 3.79
CA GLY A 47 -16.10 -8.07 3.67
C GLY A 47 -16.76 -7.12 2.67
N TRP A 48 -16.09 -6.80 1.57
CA TRP A 48 -16.63 -5.94 0.52
C TRP A 48 -17.88 -6.52 -0.13
N GLU A 49 -18.86 -5.66 -0.37
CA GLU A 49 -19.95 -5.95 -1.31
C GLU A 49 -19.41 -5.99 -2.75
N ASN A 50 -20.02 -6.80 -3.61
CA ASN A 50 -19.67 -6.91 -5.04
C ASN A 50 -18.20 -7.25 -5.29
N PHE A 51 -17.65 -8.16 -4.49
CA PHE A 51 -16.26 -8.59 -4.59
C PHE A 51 -16.14 -10.12 -4.48
N ASP A 52 -15.45 -10.75 -5.43
CA ASP A 52 -14.99 -12.13 -5.25
C ASP A 52 -13.47 -12.16 -4.95
N PRO A 53 -13.06 -12.60 -3.75
CA PRO A 53 -11.65 -12.74 -3.41
C PRO A 53 -10.87 -13.70 -4.32
N GLY A 54 -11.47 -14.80 -4.77
CA GLY A 54 -10.79 -15.74 -5.67
C GLY A 54 -10.61 -15.19 -7.07
N GLU A 55 -11.47 -14.29 -7.54
CA GLU A 55 -11.27 -13.54 -8.79
C GLU A 55 -10.04 -12.63 -8.72
N ARG A 56 -9.90 -11.89 -7.61
CA ARG A 56 -8.70 -11.07 -7.35
C ARG A 56 -7.46 -11.96 -7.26
N LEU A 57 -7.53 -13.11 -6.59
CA LEU A 57 -6.41 -14.04 -6.51
C LEU A 57 -6.02 -14.63 -7.87
N LEU A 58 -6.97 -14.98 -8.75
CA LEU A 58 -6.66 -15.43 -10.12
C LEU A 58 -5.83 -14.39 -10.89
N ALA A 59 -6.15 -13.11 -10.71
CA ALA A 59 -5.40 -12.01 -11.31
C ALA A 59 -4.04 -11.81 -10.64
N GLU A 60 -3.97 -11.67 -9.31
CA GLU A 60 -2.72 -11.42 -8.56
C GLU A 60 -1.68 -12.55 -8.73
N LEU A 61 -2.14 -13.79 -8.78
CA LEU A 61 -1.28 -14.98 -8.92
C LEU A 61 -1.03 -15.32 -10.39
N HIS A 62 -1.51 -14.52 -11.34
CA HIS A 62 -1.30 -14.68 -12.77
C HIS A 62 -1.72 -16.06 -13.29
N CYS A 63 -2.81 -16.63 -12.75
CA CYS A 63 -3.23 -17.99 -13.11
C CYS A 63 -3.50 -18.14 -14.62
N THR A 64 -4.00 -17.07 -15.24
CA THR A 64 -4.31 -16.99 -16.67
C THR A 64 -3.09 -16.95 -17.59
N ALA A 65 -1.89 -16.73 -17.05
CA ALA A 65 -0.64 -16.78 -17.83
C ALA A 65 -0.36 -18.19 -18.36
N CYS A 66 -0.70 -19.22 -17.57
CA CYS A 66 -0.61 -20.62 -17.97
C CYS A 66 -1.98 -21.18 -18.39
N HIS A 67 -3.04 -20.81 -17.68
CA HIS A 67 -4.39 -21.29 -17.95
C HIS A 67 -5.12 -20.33 -18.87
N ALA A 68 -4.92 -20.52 -20.18
CA ALA A 68 -5.48 -19.64 -21.21
C ALA A 68 -6.99 -19.35 -20.95
N PRO A 69 -7.36 -18.08 -20.74
CA PRO A 69 -8.75 -17.67 -20.59
C PRO A 69 -9.39 -17.38 -21.95
N GLU A 70 -10.72 -17.38 -21.99
CA GLU A 70 -11.46 -16.76 -23.10
C GLU A 70 -11.31 -15.22 -23.06
N PRO A 71 -11.47 -14.50 -24.19
CA PRO A 71 -11.25 -13.05 -24.25
C PRO A 71 -12.07 -12.22 -23.23
N SER A 72 -13.33 -12.58 -23.00
CA SER A 72 -14.19 -11.90 -22.01
C SER A 72 -13.65 -12.04 -20.59
N VAL A 73 -13.16 -13.23 -20.25
CA VAL A 73 -12.57 -13.53 -18.94
C VAL A 73 -11.23 -12.80 -18.76
N ALA A 74 -10.40 -12.73 -19.81
CA ALA A 74 -9.16 -11.96 -19.79
C ALA A 74 -9.44 -10.47 -19.54
N ALA A 75 -10.45 -9.91 -20.21
CA ALA A 75 -10.85 -8.51 -20.06
C ALA A 75 -11.42 -8.19 -18.67
N ARG A 76 -12.09 -9.15 -18.02
CA ARG A 76 -12.59 -9.00 -16.65
C ARG A 76 -11.47 -9.08 -15.62
N LEU A 77 -10.62 -10.10 -15.68
CA LEU A 77 -9.56 -10.32 -14.69
C LEU A 77 -8.47 -9.25 -14.73
N ARG A 78 -8.21 -8.65 -15.91
CA ARG A 78 -7.16 -7.63 -16.13
C ARG A 78 -5.87 -8.00 -15.41
N THR A 79 -5.37 -9.21 -15.66
CA THR A 79 -4.18 -9.74 -15.00
C THR A 79 -3.03 -8.75 -15.16
N PRO A 80 -2.42 -8.28 -14.06
CA PRO A 80 -1.30 -7.35 -14.13
C PRO A 80 -0.10 -8.02 -14.86
N PRO A 81 0.76 -7.26 -15.57
CA PRO A 81 2.04 -7.77 -16.00
C PRO A 81 2.96 -8.13 -14.83
N ALA A 82 3.75 -9.19 -15.02
CA ALA A 82 4.77 -9.62 -14.06
C ALA A 82 5.94 -8.59 -13.98
N PRO A 83 6.82 -8.70 -12.97
CA PRO A 83 8.01 -7.85 -12.88
C PRO A 83 8.88 -7.90 -14.13
N GLU A 84 9.43 -6.75 -14.49
CA GLU A 84 10.35 -6.60 -15.61
C GLU A 84 11.70 -7.24 -15.27
N LEU A 85 12.15 -8.16 -16.13
CA LEU A 85 13.41 -8.89 -15.96
C LEU A 85 14.50 -8.42 -16.92
N ARG A 86 14.18 -7.60 -17.93
CA ARG A 86 15.17 -6.86 -18.70
C ARG A 86 16.07 -6.08 -17.74
N ASN A 87 17.37 -6.14 -17.99
CA ASN A 87 18.39 -5.51 -17.15
C ASN A 87 18.36 -5.93 -15.65
N VAL A 88 17.78 -7.09 -15.30
CA VAL A 88 17.73 -7.54 -13.89
C VAL A 88 19.13 -7.75 -13.31
N GLY A 89 20.07 -8.21 -14.15
CA GLY A 89 21.46 -8.40 -13.76
C GLY A 89 22.17 -7.13 -13.28
N ALA A 90 21.73 -5.93 -13.69
CA ALA A 90 22.27 -4.65 -13.22
C ALA A 90 21.66 -4.21 -11.87
N ARG A 91 20.50 -4.75 -11.49
CA ARG A 91 19.77 -4.35 -10.27
C ARG A 91 19.94 -5.33 -9.12
N VAL A 92 19.95 -6.62 -9.43
CA VAL A 92 19.91 -7.72 -8.46
C VAL A 92 21.27 -8.44 -8.44
N ARG A 93 21.72 -8.85 -7.26
CA ARG A 93 22.96 -9.62 -7.10
C ARG A 93 22.78 -11.05 -7.62
N PRO A 94 23.77 -11.63 -8.32
CA PRO A 94 23.72 -13.02 -8.76
C PRO A 94 23.50 -14.02 -7.62
N GLU A 95 24.07 -13.77 -6.44
CA GLU A 95 23.94 -14.61 -5.26
C GLU A 95 22.48 -14.65 -4.79
N PHE A 96 21.80 -13.50 -4.78
CA PHE A 96 20.38 -13.45 -4.48
C PHE A 96 19.55 -14.14 -5.55
N LEU A 97 19.86 -13.99 -6.84
CA LEU A 97 19.15 -14.70 -7.91
C LEU A 97 19.22 -16.21 -7.73
N ARG A 98 20.38 -16.76 -7.32
CA ARG A 98 20.51 -18.19 -6.99
C ARG A 98 19.58 -18.59 -5.86
N THR A 99 19.65 -17.89 -4.72
CA THR A 99 18.80 -18.20 -3.55
C THR A 99 17.32 -18.04 -3.88
N TRP A 100 16.96 -17.00 -4.65
CA TRP A 100 15.61 -16.73 -5.11
C TRP A 100 15.06 -17.85 -5.99
N LEU A 101 15.81 -18.28 -7.00
CA LEU A 101 15.38 -19.36 -7.90
C LEU A 101 15.37 -20.71 -7.19
N ALA A 102 16.28 -20.94 -6.25
CA ALA A 102 16.36 -22.16 -5.48
C ALA A 102 15.29 -22.26 -4.39
N ASP A 103 14.77 -21.17 -3.84
CA ASP A 103 13.64 -21.18 -2.90
C ASP A 103 13.02 -19.78 -2.80
N PRO A 104 12.03 -19.44 -3.65
CA PRO A 104 11.42 -18.12 -3.65
C PRO A 104 10.80 -17.76 -2.31
N LEU A 105 10.19 -18.72 -1.61
CA LEU A 105 9.52 -18.47 -0.34
C LEU A 105 10.52 -18.12 0.76
N SER A 106 11.61 -18.88 0.87
CA SER A 106 12.67 -18.60 1.85
C SER A 106 13.35 -17.26 1.56
N ALA A 107 13.63 -16.97 0.29
CA ALA A 107 14.29 -15.75 -0.13
C ALA A 107 13.42 -14.48 0.00
N LYS A 108 12.10 -14.57 -0.23
CA LYS A 108 11.12 -13.50 0.07
C LYS A 108 9.80 -14.12 0.53
N PRO A 109 9.56 -14.20 1.85
CA PRO A 109 8.29 -14.67 2.36
C PRO A 109 7.11 -13.88 1.81
N GLY A 110 5.97 -14.53 1.58
CA GLY A 110 4.79 -13.90 0.96
C GLY A 110 4.96 -13.50 -0.50
N THR A 111 5.92 -14.07 -1.23
CA THR A 111 6.05 -13.86 -2.68
C THR A 111 4.89 -14.49 -3.46
N THR A 112 4.41 -13.77 -4.48
CA THR A 112 3.44 -14.28 -5.47
C THR A 112 4.11 -15.10 -6.58
N MET A 113 5.43 -15.04 -6.73
CA MET A 113 6.16 -15.91 -7.65
C MET A 113 6.16 -17.34 -7.10
N PRO A 114 5.61 -18.33 -7.83
CA PRO A 114 5.62 -19.72 -7.39
C PRO A 114 7.02 -20.33 -7.49
N ASP A 115 7.25 -21.41 -6.76
CA ASP A 115 8.39 -22.28 -7.06
C ASP A 115 8.07 -23.10 -8.32
N VAL A 116 8.62 -22.65 -9.45
CA VAL A 116 8.50 -23.31 -10.76
C VAL A 116 9.49 -24.46 -10.94
N LEU A 117 10.45 -24.63 -10.01
CA LEU A 117 11.46 -25.68 -10.04
C LEU A 117 11.15 -26.84 -9.08
N SER A 118 10.04 -26.78 -8.34
CA SER A 118 9.69 -27.76 -7.31
C SER A 118 9.53 -29.19 -7.83
N GLY A 119 9.30 -29.36 -9.14
CA GLY A 119 9.22 -30.66 -9.80
C GLY A 119 10.56 -31.29 -10.20
N LEU A 120 11.67 -30.55 -10.08
CA LEU A 120 12.99 -31.03 -10.45
C LEU A 120 13.69 -31.72 -9.27
N ALA A 121 14.34 -32.86 -9.52
CA ALA A 121 15.22 -33.49 -8.55
C ALA A 121 16.40 -32.57 -8.18
N ALA A 122 16.92 -32.68 -6.96
CA ALA A 122 17.91 -31.74 -6.41
C ALA A 122 19.12 -31.45 -7.33
N PRO A 123 19.77 -32.43 -7.99
CA PRO A 123 20.90 -32.14 -8.90
C PRO A 123 20.47 -31.36 -10.16
N ALA A 124 19.33 -31.73 -10.74
CA ALA A 124 18.77 -31.05 -11.91
C ALA A 124 18.31 -29.62 -11.56
N ARG A 125 17.74 -29.45 -10.36
CA ARG A 125 17.34 -28.15 -9.81
C ARG A 125 18.54 -27.22 -9.63
N ALA A 126 19.62 -27.70 -9.00
CA ALA A 126 20.84 -26.91 -8.82
C ALA A 126 21.45 -26.49 -10.17
N THR A 127 21.47 -27.40 -11.15
CA THR A 127 21.94 -27.09 -12.51
C THR A 127 21.07 -26.02 -13.16
N ALA A 128 19.74 -26.16 -13.10
CA ALA A 128 18.80 -25.19 -13.67
C ALA A 128 18.92 -23.81 -13.01
N VAL A 129 19.11 -23.75 -11.69
CA VAL A 129 19.33 -22.50 -10.94
C VAL A 129 20.58 -21.77 -11.45
N GLU A 130 21.70 -22.48 -11.63
CA GLU A 130 22.92 -21.87 -12.17
C GLU A 130 22.73 -21.39 -13.62
N GLU A 131 22.19 -22.23 -14.50
CA GLU A 131 21.91 -21.88 -15.90
C GLU A 131 21.03 -20.61 -16.00
N LEU A 132 19.93 -20.58 -15.25
CA LEU A 132 19.01 -19.44 -15.20
C LEU A 132 19.68 -18.20 -14.59
N THR A 133 20.47 -18.34 -13.53
CA THR A 133 21.22 -17.21 -12.94
C THR A 133 22.15 -16.57 -13.96
N HIS A 134 22.94 -17.37 -14.67
CA HIS A 134 23.84 -16.88 -15.71
C HIS A 134 23.08 -16.16 -16.83
N PHE A 135 21.95 -16.71 -17.28
CA PHE A 135 21.09 -16.06 -18.27
C PHE A 135 20.55 -14.72 -17.76
N LEU A 136 19.95 -14.67 -16.57
CA LEU A 136 19.38 -13.43 -16.01
C LEU A 136 20.44 -12.35 -15.77
N VAL A 137 21.63 -12.72 -15.33
CA VAL A 137 22.77 -11.78 -15.18
C VAL A 137 23.21 -11.26 -16.55
N SER A 138 23.20 -12.09 -17.60
CA SER A 138 23.55 -11.68 -18.96
C SER A 138 22.56 -10.71 -19.60
N LEU A 139 21.35 -10.56 -19.04
CA LEU A 139 20.38 -9.55 -19.49
C LEU A 139 20.77 -8.12 -19.10
N ALA A 140 21.81 -7.93 -18.30
CA ALA A 140 22.36 -6.62 -18.02
C ALA A 140 22.98 -6.03 -19.29
N SER A 141 22.30 -5.07 -19.90
CA SER A 141 22.80 -4.37 -21.10
C SER A 141 23.85 -3.32 -20.74
N GLU A 142 23.86 -2.87 -19.49
CA GLU A 142 24.79 -1.89 -18.95
C GLU A 142 25.43 -2.42 -17.66
N PRO A 143 26.71 -2.10 -17.39
CA PRO A 143 27.30 -2.35 -16.09
C PRO A 143 26.51 -1.58 -15.02
N PRO A 144 26.35 -2.15 -13.81
CA PRO A 144 25.65 -1.45 -12.73
C PRO A 144 26.31 -0.10 -12.47
N ALA A 145 25.50 0.94 -12.29
CA ALA A 145 26.01 2.19 -11.77
C ALA A 145 26.46 1.96 -10.32
N ASP A 146 27.76 2.03 -10.06
CA ASP A 146 28.31 2.02 -8.70
C ASP A 146 28.09 3.40 -8.05
N HIS A 147 26.82 3.74 -7.81
CA HIS A 147 26.49 4.86 -6.95
C HIS A 147 26.57 4.38 -5.50
N PRO A 148 27.51 4.90 -4.69
CA PRO A 148 27.56 4.55 -3.29
C PRO A 148 26.25 5.00 -2.63
N THR A 149 25.56 4.06 -1.98
CA THR A 149 24.44 4.41 -1.11
C THR A 149 24.99 5.26 0.04
N PRO A 150 24.47 6.48 0.30
CA PRO A 150 24.95 7.32 1.39
C PRO A 150 24.92 6.57 2.72
N GLY A 151 26.09 6.26 3.29
CA GLY A 151 26.21 5.42 4.49
C GLY A 151 26.32 6.19 5.81
N GLY A 152 26.26 7.53 5.77
CA GLY A 152 26.41 8.37 6.96
C GLY A 152 25.25 8.23 7.94
N ALA A 153 25.53 8.38 9.24
CA ALA A 153 24.52 8.29 10.31
C ALA A 153 23.31 9.21 10.06
N LEU A 154 23.54 10.41 9.52
CA LEU A 154 22.47 11.35 9.18
C LEU A 154 21.54 10.80 8.09
N ALA A 155 22.08 10.22 7.00
CA ALA A 155 21.26 9.67 5.92
C ALA A 155 20.43 8.47 6.40
N ILE A 156 21.01 7.63 7.25
CA ILE A 156 20.29 6.50 7.86
C ILE A 156 19.16 7.02 8.76
N GLN A 157 19.41 8.05 9.57
CA GLN A 157 18.37 8.66 10.42
C GLN A 157 17.26 9.32 9.59
N GLN A 158 17.59 10.00 8.50
CA GLN A 158 16.60 10.56 7.57
C GLN A 158 15.75 9.44 6.95
N GLY A 159 16.38 8.37 6.46
CA GLY A 159 15.68 7.20 5.92
C GLY A 159 14.78 6.53 6.95
N ARG A 160 15.22 6.45 8.20
CA ARG A 160 14.44 5.92 9.33
C ARG A 160 13.16 6.72 9.55
N VAL A 161 13.24 8.05 9.60
CA VAL A 161 12.06 8.91 9.77
C VAL A 161 11.14 8.80 8.55
N LEU A 162 11.69 8.92 7.34
CA LEU A 162 10.92 8.83 6.10
C LEU A 162 10.11 7.53 6.03
N TYR A 163 10.73 6.38 6.30
CA TYR A 163 10.07 5.07 6.23
C TYR A 163 8.80 5.02 7.10
N HIS A 164 8.86 5.60 8.30
CA HIS A 164 7.77 5.57 9.25
C HIS A 164 6.74 6.70 9.04
N GLN A 165 7.09 7.76 8.31
CA GLN A 165 6.27 8.97 8.22
C GLN A 165 5.49 9.08 6.91
N ILE A 166 6.12 8.78 5.76
CA ILE A 166 5.55 9.15 4.45
C ILE A 166 4.55 8.13 3.89
N GLY A 167 4.33 7.02 4.59
CA GLY A 167 3.34 6.00 4.22
C GLY A 167 3.91 4.59 3.94
N CYS A 168 5.22 4.36 4.02
CA CYS A 168 5.75 2.99 3.79
C CYS A 168 5.16 1.98 4.78
N VAL A 169 4.96 2.40 6.03
CA VAL A 169 4.35 1.57 7.09
C VAL A 169 2.85 1.28 6.91
N ALA A 170 2.20 1.94 5.95
CA ALA A 170 0.82 1.61 5.59
C ALA A 170 0.73 0.19 5.02
N CYS A 171 1.73 -0.18 4.20
CA CYS A 171 1.81 -1.49 3.56
C CYS A 171 2.87 -2.40 4.18
N HIS A 172 4.04 -1.87 4.56
CA HIS A 172 5.10 -2.65 5.18
C HIS A 172 5.03 -2.57 6.71
N ALA A 173 5.57 -3.57 7.40
CA ALA A 173 5.61 -3.50 8.87
C ALA A 173 6.63 -2.45 9.34
N PRO A 174 6.34 -1.69 10.40
CA PRO A 174 7.38 -0.90 11.05
C PRO A 174 8.48 -1.80 11.61
N PHE A 175 9.70 -1.26 11.74
CA PHE A 175 10.83 -1.98 12.35
C PHE A 175 10.98 -1.65 13.83
N GLU A 176 10.41 -0.54 14.26
CA GLU A 176 10.51 0.01 15.61
C GLU A 176 9.12 0.50 16.03
N PRO A 177 8.78 0.49 17.33
CA PRO A 177 7.53 1.07 17.82
C PRO A 177 7.49 2.59 17.59
N VAL A 178 6.29 3.15 17.44
CA VAL A 178 6.07 4.57 17.16
C VAL A 178 6.79 5.50 18.15
N ALA A 179 6.76 5.17 19.45
CA ALA A 179 7.40 5.96 20.51
C ALA A 179 8.93 6.05 20.36
N ALA A 180 9.57 5.07 19.72
CA ALA A 180 11.00 5.12 19.43
C ALA A 180 11.31 6.07 18.26
N VAL A 181 10.40 6.18 17.29
CA VAL A 181 10.58 6.98 16.08
C VAL A 181 10.15 8.43 16.29
N PHE A 182 9.00 8.63 16.94
CA PHE A 182 8.37 9.91 17.22
C PHE A 182 8.13 10.05 18.73
N PRO A 183 9.16 10.38 19.53
CA PRO A 183 9.06 10.40 20.99
C PRO A 183 8.08 11.46 21.53
N GLU A 184 7.80 12.50 20.74
CA GLU A 184 6.86 13.57 21.09
C GLU A 184 5.42 13.26 20.67
N HIS A 185 5.15 12.08 20.08
CA HIS A 185 3.82 11.70 19.64
C HIS A 185 2.90 11.40 20.84
N VAL A 186 1.99 12.33 21.12
CA VAL A 186 1.01 12.22 22.21
C VAL A 186 -0.04 11.15 21.89
N GLY A 187 -0.30 10.24 22.83
CA GLY A 187 -1.36 9.23 22.72
C GLY A 187 -0.90 7.83 22.27
N ALA A 188 0.35 7.67 21.85
CA ALA A 188 0.90 6.34 21.60
C ALA A 188 1.00 5.52 22.90
N PRO A 189 0.73 4.19 22.87
CA PRO A 189 0.98 3.32 24.01
C PRO A 189 2.44 3.45 24.46
N THR A 190 2.66 3.71 25.74
CA THR A 190 4.02 3.76 26.33
C THR A 190 4.42 2.44 26.99
N ASP A 191 3.45 1.53 27.17
CA ASP A 191 3.70 0.19 27.72
C ASP A 191 4.57 -0.66 26.75
N PRO A 192 5.76 -1.09 27.17
CA PRO A 192 6.70 -1.81 26.30
C PRO A 192 6.16 -3.14 25.77
N ASP A 193 5.34 -3.85 26.55
CA ASP A 193 4.79 -5.15 26.15
C ASP A 193 3.67 -4.99 25.11
N ALA A 194 2.79 -4.02 25.29
CA ALA A 194 1.77 -3.66 24.31
C ALA A 194 2.40 -3.21 22.98
N LEU A 195 3.45 -2.38 23.04
CA LEU A 195 4.20 -1.94 21.86
C LEU A 195 4.84 -3.12 21.12
N ARG A 196 5.48 -4.05 21.86
CA ARG A 196 6.10 -5.24 21.29
C ARG A 196 5.07 -6.18 20.66
N TYR A 197 3.93 -6.36 21.31
CA TYR A 197 2.82 -7.17 20.79
C TYR A 197 2.27 -6.56 19.49
N ALA A 198 2.00 -5.25 19.48
CA ALA A 198 1.51 -4.54 18.31
C ALA A 198 2.50 -4.62 17.13
N LEU A 199 3.79 -4.41 17.38
CA LEU A 199 4.84 -4.51 16.37
C LEU A 199 4.90 -5.92 15.75
N ASN A 200 4.90 -6.97 16.59
CA ASN A 200 4.91 -8.36 16.11
C ASN A 200 3.69 -8.67 15.24
N ARG A 201 2.50 -8.22 15.67
CA ARG A 201 1.27 -8.39 14.88
C ARG A 201 1.35 -7.71 13.52
N LEU A 202 1.87 -6.48 13.46
CA LEU A 202 2.09 -5.77 12.19
C LEU A 202 3.10 -6.50 11.30
N GLN A 203 4.17 -7.06 11.86
CA GLN A 203 5.16 -7.87 11.14
C GLN A 203 4.61 -9.19 10.60
N GLN A 204 3.54 -9.73 11.19
CA GLN A 204 2.85 -10.92 10.70
C GLN A 204 1.83 -10.60 9.61
N THR A 205 1.22 -9.42 9.65
CA THR A 205 0.09 -9.02 8.80
C THR A 205 0.47 -8.09 7.65
N SER A 206 1.74 -7.69 7.55
CA SER A 206 2.25 -6.85 6.48
C SER A 206 3.15 -7.64 5.52
N PRO A 207 3.14 -7.33 4.22
CA PRO A 207 4.17 -7.75 3.27
C PRO A 207 5.60 -7.59 3.84
N PRO A 208 6.33 -8.70 4.06
CA PRO A 208 7.66 -8.64 4.62
C PRO A 208 8.68 -8.18 3.57
N LEU A 209 9.76 -7.56 4.05
CA LEU A 209 10.92 -7.22 3.23
C LEU A 209 11.98 -8.32 3.37
N PRO A 210 12.59 -8.80 2.27
CA PRO A 210 13.72 -9.73 2.34
C PRO A 210 14.98 -9.00 2.80
N ASP A 211 16.12 -9.70 2.89
CA ASP A 211 17.42 -9.05 3.05
C ASP A 211 17.74 -8.21 1.81
N LEU A 212 17.55 -6.89 1.93
CA LEU A 212 17.70 -5.96 0.81
C LEU A 212 19.18 -5.72 0.45
N ALA A 213 20.09 -5.88 1.42
CA ALA A 213 21.53 -5.78 1.21
C ALA A 213 22.06 -6.94 0.35
N ALA A 214 21.56 -8.13 0.62
CA ALA A 214 21.85 -9.32 -0.19
C ALA A 214 21.18 -9.25 -1.56
N LYS A 215 19.97 -8.66 -1.66
CA LYS A 215 19.22 -8.60 -2.92
C LYS A 215 19.79 -7.60 -3.92
N TYR A 216 19.93 -6.34 -3.53
CA TYR A 216 20.21 -5.26 -4.47
C TYR A 216 21.71 -5.01 -4.61
N ARG A 217 22.12 -4.65 -5.83
CA ARG A 217 23.42 -4.03 -6.05
C ARG A 217 23.45 -2.62 -5.43
N PRO A 218 24.64 -2.03 -5.18
CA PRO A 218 24.76 -0.64 -4.73
C PRO A 218 23.95 0.30 -5.64
N GLY A 219 23.30 1.32 -5.06
CA GLY A 219 22.45 2.27 -5.80
C GLY A 219 21.09 1.72 -6.28
N ALA A 220 21.00 0.46 -6.70
CA ALA A 220 19.82 -0.10 -7.35
C ALA A 220 18.54 -0.09 -6.49
N LEU A 221 18.66 -0.16 -5.15
CA LEU A 221 17.51 -0.03 -4.26
C LEU A 221 16.98 1.41 -4.27
N ALA A 222 17.85 2.43 -4.29
CA ALA A 222 17.43 3.83 -4.37
C ALA A 222 16.73 4.12 -5.70
N ASP A 223 17.27 3.61 -6.82
CA ASP A 223 16.65 3.73 -8.13
C ASP A 223 15.25 3.08 -8.17
N PHE A 224 15.12 1.89 -7.55
CA PHE A 224 13.83 1.23 -7.43
C PHE A 224 12.83 2.05 -6.60
N LEU A 225 13.26 2.64 -5.48
CA LEU A 225 12.39 3.44 -4.63
C LEU A 225 11.95 4.74 -5.31
N ALA A 226 12.82 5.34 -6.13
CA ALA A 226 12.51 6.55 -6.89
C ALA A 226 11.43 6.30 -7.95
N ASP A 227 11.51 5.18 -8.67
CA ASP A 227 10.52 4.78 -9.68
C ASP A 227 10.24 3.26 -9.67
N PRO A 228 9.37 2.80 -8.76
CA PRO A 228 9.04 1.37 -8.66
C PRO A 228 8.34 0.82 -9.90
N LEU A 229 7.55 1.65 -10.59
CA LEU A 229 6.76 1.25 -11.75
C LEU A 229 7.64 0.94 -12.96
N ARG A 230 8.84 1.53 -13.06
CA ARG A 230 9.82 1.14 -14.09
C ARG A 230 10.25 -0.33 -13.98
N ALA A 231 10.43 -0.83 -12.76
CA ALA A 231 10.85 -2.21 -12.51
C ALA A 231 9.66 -3.18 -12.42
N HIS A 232 8.51 -2.68 -12.01
CA HIS A 232 7.29 -3.47 -11.89
C HIS A 232 6.10 -2.62 -12.36
N PRO A 233 5.82 -2.59 -13.68
CA PRO A 233 4.78 -1.73 -14.24
C PRO A 233 3.43 -1.89 -13.56
N ALA A 234 3.03 -3.12 -13.23
CA ALA A 234 1.81 -3.38 -12.46
C ALA A 234 2.05 -3.74 -10.99
N GLY A 235 3.09 -3.16 -10.40
CA GLY A 235 3.52 -3.45 -9.04
C GLY A 235 2.61 -2.80 -8.03
N ARG A 236 2.30 -3.53 -6.96
CA ARG A 236 1.63 -2.98 -5.77
C ARG A 236 2.49 -2.00 -4.99
N MET A 237 3.78 -1.85 -5.31
CA MET A 237 4.63 -0.81 -4.74
C MET A 237 4.49 0.46 -5.58
N PRO A 238 3.81 1.51 -5.07
CA PRO A 238 3.64 2.77 -5.78
C PRO A 238 4.87 3.67 -5.62
N SER A 239 4.96 4.70 -6.46
CA SER A 239 5.84 5.83 -6.14
C SER A 239 5.28 6.63 -4.97
N LEU A 240 6.13 6.96 -4.00
CA LEU A 240 5.81 7.86 -2.87
C LEU A 240 6.37 9.28 -3.09
N ASN A 241 6.58 9.66 -4.35
CA ASN A 241 7.08 10.99 -4.76
C ASN A 241 8.41 11.33 -4.06
N LEU A 242 9.32 10.36 -4.02
CA LEU A 242 10.63 10.53 -3.41
C LEU A 242 11.53 11.38 -4.30
N THR A 243 12.27 12.30 -3.69
CA THR A 243 13.46 12.88 -4.35
C THR A 243 14.59 11.85 -4.40
N ALA A 244 15.61 12.08 -5.23
CA ALA A 244 16.79 11.22 -5.28
C ALA A 244 17.49 11.09 -3.91
N ALA A 245 17.57 12.18 -3.15
CA ALA A 245 18.16 12.20 -1.81
C ALA A 245 17.34 11.38 -0.80
N GLU A 246 16.01 11.52 -0.83
CA GLU A 246 15.10 10.74 0.03
C GLU A 246 15.17 9.24 -0.29
N ALA A 247 15.18 8.88 -1.58
CA ALA A 247 15.31 7.50 -2.02
C ALA A 247 16.64 6.88 -1.58
N ALA A 248 17.74 7.64 -1.65
CA ALA A 248 19.05 7.20 -1.20
C ALA A 248 19.13 7.02 0.33
N ALA A 249 18.56 7.96 1.10
CA ALA A 249 18.46 7.86 2.56
C ALA A 249 17.61 6.65 3.01
N LEU A 250 16.45 6.46 2.39
CA LEU A 250 15.59 5.29 2.60
C LEU A 250 16.31 3.98 2.27
N ALA A 251 17.01 3.91 1.13
CA ALA A 251 17.77 2.74 0.74
C ALA A 251 18.87 2.41 1.78
N ALA A 252 19.58 3.42 2.28
CA ALA A 252 20.60 3.25 3.32
C ALA A 252 20.02 2.64 4.60
N TYR A 253 18.91 3.20 5.10
CA TYR A 253 18.21 2.69 6.26
C TYR A 253 17.72 1.25 6.04
N LEU A 254 16.99 1.01 4.96
CA LEU A 254 16.37 -0.29 4.66
C LEU A 254 17.40 -1.41 4.51
N THR A 255 18.52 -1.13 3.84
CA THR A 255 19.63 -2.08 3.68
C THR A 255 20.21 -2.48 5.05
N ARG A 256 20.31 -1.52 5.98
CA ARG A 256 20.84 -1.73 7.34
C ARG A 256 19.89 -2.56 8.21
N VAL A 257 18.59 -2.24 8.21
CA VAL A 257 17.61 -2.87 9.11
C VAL A 257 17.07 -4.20 8.63
N THR A 258 17.16 -4.49 7.33
CA THR A 258 16.74 -5.79 6.76
C THR A 258 17.89 -6.78 6.61
N ALA A 259 19.14 -6.35 6.81
CA ALA A 259 20.30 -7.24 6.75
C ALA A 259 20.15 -8.36 7.80
N ALA A 260 20.23 -9.61 7.37
CA ALA A 260 20.24 -10.73 8.30
C ALA A 260 21.52 -10.67 9.16
N THR A 261 21.40 -10.89 10.46
CA THR A 261 22.54 -10.90 11.42
C THR A 261 23.61 -11.93 11.08
N ASN A 262 23.28 -12.94 10.27
CA ASN A 262 24.15 -14.00 9.79
C ASN A 262 24.27 -14.03 8.24
N SER A 263 23.83 -12.98 7.53
CA SER A 263 24.24 -12.82 6.14
C SER A 263 25.75 -12.64 6.17
N PRO A 264 26.55 -13.51 5.53
CA PRO A 264 28.00 -13.34 5.50
C PRO A 264 28.24 -11.91 5.01
N ALA A 265 28.76 -11.06 5.90
CA ALA A 265 28.97 -9.64 5.67
C ALA A 265 29.57 -9.52 4.28
N ALA A 266 28.78 -9.00 3.33
CA ALA A 266 28.94 -9.18 1.89
C ALA A 266 30.42 -9.32 1.55
N ALA A 267 30.92 -10.57 1.49
CA ALA A 267 32.29 -10.83 1.11
C ALA A 267 32.42 -10.13 -0.23
N ALA A 268 33.37 -9.19 -0.36
CA ALA A 268 33.52 -8.34 -1.54
C ALA A 268 33.27 -9.23 -2.77
N PRO A 269 32.13 -9.06 -3.48
CA PRO A 269 31.67 -10.13 -4.35
C PRO A 269 32.74 -10.35 -5.38
N GLY A 270 33.29 -11.57 -5.42
CA GLY A 270 34.12 -11.99 -6.54
C GLY A 270 33.34 -11.66 -7.81
N ARG A 271 33.99 -11.01 -8.77
CA ARG A 271 33.33 -10.60 -10.01
C ARG A 271 32.64 -11.81 -10.65
N PHE A 272 31.31 -11.82 -10.63
CA PHE A 272 30.54 -12.90 -11.27
C PHE A 272 30.91 -12.95 -12.75
N THR A 273 31.46 -14.08 -13.18
CA THR A 273 31.88 -14.27 -14.57
C THR A 273 30.79 -15.01 -15.32
N VAL A 274 30.23 -14.37 -16.34
CA VAL A 274 29.16 -14.94 -17.16
C VAL A 274 29.74 -16.04 -18.07
N ASP A 275 29.23 -17.26 -17.91
CA ASP A 275 29.50 -18.41 -18.77
C ASP A 275 28.48 -18.46 -19.92
N SER A 276 28.95 -18.35 -21.16
CA SER A 276 28.11 -18.31 -22.36
C SER A 276 27.36 -19.62 -22.65
N ALA A 277 27.93 -20.77 -22.27
CA ALA A 277 27.26 -22.05 -22.42
C ALA A 277 26.06 -22.14 -21.45
N LYS A 278 26.26 -21.70 -20.20
CA LYS A 278 25.18 -21.62 -19.21
C LYS A 278 24.12 -20.59 -19.57
N VAL A 279 24.49 -19.45 -20.16
CA VAL A 279 23.52 -18.44 -20.66
C VAL A 279 22.59 -19.06 -21.70
N ARG A 280 23.13 -19.76 -22.70
CA ARG A 280 22.34 -20.41 -23.74
C ARG A 280 21.37 -21.45 -23.15
N ARG A 281 21.88 -22.30 -22.25
CA ARG A 281 21.05 -23.29 -21.54
C ARG A 281 19.99 -22.63 -20.64
N GLY A 282 20.34 -21.56 -19.95
CA GLY A 282 19.42 -20.79 -19.10
C GLY A 282 18.28 -20.19 -19.90
N ARG A 283 18.55 -19.67 -21.11
CA ARG A 283 17.51 -19.19 -22.03
C ARG A 283 16.54 -20.30 -22.43
N GLU A 284 17.05 -21.49 -22.75
CA GLU A 284 16.21 -22.65 -23.07
C GLU A 284 15.35 -23.07 -21.86
N ARG A 285 15.97 -23.13 -20.67
CA ARG A 285 15.28 -23.44 -19.41
C ARG A 285 14.17 -22.43 -19.08
N PHE A 286 14.41 -21.15 -19.31
CA PHE A 286 13.43 -20.10 -19.07
C PHE A 286 12.14 -20.32 -19.86
N ALA A 287 12.25 -20.79 -21.12
CA ALA A 287 11.10 -21.16 -21.94
C ALA A 287 10.48 -22.51 -21.53
N GLU A 288 11.29 -23.54 -21.25
CA GLU A 288 10.84 -24.88 -20.88
C GLU A 288 10.08 -24.93 -19.55
N LEU A 289 10.54 -24.17 -18.56
CA LEU A 289 9.97 -24.11 -17.22
C LEU A 289 8.78 -23.14 -17.12
N GLY A 290 8.42 -22.48 -18.23
CA GLY A 290 7.27 -21.59 -18.31
C GLY A 290 7.49 -20.20 -17.71
N CYS A 291 8.72 -19.77 -17.43
CA CYS A 291 9.00 -18.42 -16.91
C CYS A 291 8.46 -17.34 -17.88
N ALA A 292 8.56 -17.59 -19.18
CA ALA A 292 8.06 -16.74 -20.26
C ALA A 292 6.52 -16.67 -20.38
N ALA A 293 5.78 -17.42 -19.56
CA ALA A 293 4.33 -17.29 -19.48
C ALA A 293 3.94 -15.99 -18.74
N CYS A 294 4.75 -15.58 -17.75
CA CYS A 294 4.52 -14.37 -16.96
C CYS A 294 5.52 -13.25 -17.30
N HIS A 295 6.80 -13.59 -17.47
CA HIS A 295 7.87 -12.61 -17.68
C HIS A 295 8.17 -12.44 -19.16
N ASP A 296 7.84 -11.26 -19.70
CA ASP A 296 8.21 -10.85 -21.06
C ASP A 296 9.63 -10.25 -21.08
N LEU A 297 10.49 -10.74 -21.97
CA LEU A 297 11.84 -10.21 -22.18
C LEU A 297 11.97 -9.45 -23.51
N GLY A 298 10.84 -9.11 -24.15
CA GLY A 298 10.82 -8.43 -25.44
C GLY A 298 11.55 -9.23 -26.51
N GLU A 299 12.33 -8.58 -27.36
CA GLU A 299 13.04 -9.22 -28.49
C GLU A 299 14.00 -10.34 -28.05
N THR A 300 14.50 -10.32 -26.80
CA THR A 300 15.39 -11.37 -26.30
C THR A 300 14.66 -12.70 -26.13
N LEU A 301 13.41 -12.67 -25.65
CA LEU A 301 12.56 -13.84 -25.52
C LEU A 301 11.11 -13.35 -25.36
N PRO A 302 10.37 -13.22 -26.47
CA PRO A 302 9.04 -12.64 -26.43
C PRO A 302 8.07 -13.46 -25.58
N ALA A 303 7.09 -12.80 -24.98
CA ALA A 303 5.92 -13.44 -24.41
C ALA A 303 5.30 -14.45 -25.41
N GLY A 304 4.94 -15.64 -24.93
CA GLY A 304 4.38 -16.72 -25.77
C GLY A 304 5.40 -17.72 -26.33
N THR A 305 6.70 -17.53 -26.09
CA THR A 305 7.73 -18.56 -26.32
C THR A 305 7.77 -19.64 -25.23
N ALA A 306 6.93 -19.52 -24.19
CA ALA A 306 6.77 -20.52 -23.16
C ALA A 306 6.38 -21.88 -23.76
N LYS A 307 7.14 -22.92 -23.42
CA LYS A 307 6.86 -24.30 -23.87
C LYS A 307 5.98 -25.06 -22.88
N PHE A 308 5.82 -24.54 -21.67
CA PHE A 308 4.94 -25.10 -20.66
C PHE A 308 3.49 -25.15 -21.16
N LYS A 309 2.82 -26.28 -20.97
CA LYS A 309 1.43 -26.51 -21.37
C LYS A 309 0.57 -26.77 -20.15
N ALA A 310 -0.58 -26.09 -20.09
CA ALA A 310 -1.59 -26.29 -19.06
C ALA A 310 -2.99 -26.31 -19.70
N PRO A 311 -3.98 -26.94 -19.03
CA PRO A 311 -5.37 -26.88 -19.47
C PRO A 311 -5.87 -25.43 -19.50
N ALA A 312 -6.75 -25.11 -20.44
CA ALA A 312 -7.44 -23.82 -20.48
C ALA A 312 -8.25 -23.60 -19.18
N LEU A 313 -8.46 -22.33 -18.80
CA LEU A 313 -9.17 -21.97 -17.57
C LEU A 313 -10.55 -22.62 -17.47
N ALA A 314 -11.27 -22.70 -18.61
CA ALA A 314 -12.60 -23.29 -18.69
C ALA A 314 -12.64 -24.80 -18.38
N ALA A 315 -11.53 -25.50 -18.57
CA ALA A 315 -11.39 -26.95 -18.40
C ALA A 315 -10.74 -27.34 -17.07
N LEU A 316 -10.48 -26.39 -16.18
CA LEU A 316 -9.85 -26.69 -14.89
C LEU A 316 -10.80 -27.45 -13.96
N ASP A 317 -10.27 -28.53 -13.40
CA ASP A 317 -10.83 -29.18 -12.22
C ASP A 317 -10.24 -28.51 -10.95
N PRO A 318 -11.05 -27.75 -10.17
CA PRO A 318 -10.58 -27.06 -8.96
C PRO A 318 -10.16 -28.02 -7.84
N ASP A 319 -10.55 -29.29 -7.92
CA ASP A 319 -10.29 -30.33 -6.93
C ASP A 319 -9.24 -31.35 -7.39
N GLN A 320 -8.58 -31.09 -8.52
CA GLN A 320 -7.52 -31.94 -9.06
C GLN A 320 -6.43 -32.22 -8.01
N PRO A 321 -6.26 -33.47 -7.52
CA PRO A 321 -5.38 -33.81 -6.40
C PRO A 321 -3.91 -33.48 -6.61
N THR A 322 -3.47 -33.32 -7.87
CA THR A 322 -2.08 -32.98 -8.21
C THR A 322 -1.91 -31.57 -8.79
N GLY A 323 -2.97 -30.75 -8.80
CA GLY A 323 -2.96 -29.39 -9.34
C GLY A 323 -2.39 -28.33 -8.39
N CYS A 324 -2.27 -27.09 -8.86
CA CYS A 324 -1.70 -25.97 -8.07
C CYS A 324 -2.45 -25.64 -6.78
N LEU A 325 -3.74 -26.00 -6.67
CA LEU A 325 -4.56 -25.77 -5.48
C LEU A 325 -4.52 -26.93 -4.48
N ALA A 326 -3.83 -28.03 -4.80
CA ALA A 326 -3.66 -29.14 -3.88
C ALA A 326 -2.82 -28.74 -2.66
N PRO A 327 -3.00 -29.39 -1.50
CA PRO A 327 -2.06 -29.35 -0.37
C PRO A 327 -0.62 -29.62 -0.81
N GLU A 328 -0.45 -30.62 -1.67
CA GLU A 328 0.82 -31.06 -2.23
C GLU A 328 0.71 -31.13 -3.77
N PRO A 329 1.06 -30.05 -4.48
CA PRO A 329 1.03 -30.04 -5.94
C PRO A 329 1.99 -31.08 -6.54
N GLY A 330 1.58 -31.69 -7.65
CA GLY A 330 2.41 -32.65 -8.38
C GLY A 330 3.61 -32.00 -9.09
N PRO A 331 4.56 -32.77 -9.63
CA PRO A 331 5.82 -32.25 -10.18
C PRO A 331 5.66 -31.40 -11.45
N ARG A 332 4.49 -31.43 -12.11
CA ARG A 332 4.21 -30.59 -13.28
C ARG A 332 3.51 -29.27 -12.92
N ALA A 333 3.07 -29.10 -11.68
CA ALA A 333 2.39 -27.91 -11.21
C ALA A 333 3.39 -26.98 -10.50
N PRO A 334 3.46 -25.68 -10.88
CA PRO A 334 4.18 -24.70 -10.07
C PRO A 334 3.63 -24.67 -8.65
N ARG A 335 4.52 -24.61 -7.66
CA ARG A 335 4.11 -24.58 -6.26
C ARG A 335 3.87 -23.14 -5.80
N TYR A 336 2.59 -22.79 -5.68
CA TYR A 336 2.16 -21.57 -4.99
C TYR A 336 2.03 -21.81 -3.49
N PHE A 337 2.48 -20.84 -2.68
CA PHE A 337 2.42 -20.92 -1.22
C PHE A 337 1.11 -20.32 -0.71
N LEU A 338 -0.01 -21.02 -0.92
CA LEU A 338 -1.35 -20.50 -0.63
C LEU A 338 -1.85 -20.94 0.75
N SER A 339 -2.56 -20.04 1.45
CA SER A 339 -3.30 -20.41 2.66
C SER A 339 -4.48 -21.34 2.35
N ALA A 340 -5.13 -21.89 3.37
CA ALA A 340 -6.34 -22.69 3.20
C ALA A 340 -7.49 -21.84 2.66
N GLU A 341 -7.61 -20.61 3.16
CA GLU A 341 -8.62 -19.61 2.81
C GLU A 341 -8.44 -19.16 1.35
N GLN A 342 -7.20 -18.88 0.93
CA GLN A 342 -6.89 -18.52 -0.46
C GLN A 342 -7.23 -19.66 -1.43
N ARG A 343 -6.91 -20.91 -1.06
CA ARG A 343 -7.31 -22.09 -1.85
C ARG A 343 -8.82 -22.24 -1.92
N ALA A 344 -9.53 -22.04 -0.82
CA ALA A 344 -10.99 -22.12 -0.78
C ALA A 344 -11.63 -21.04 -1.67
N ALA A 345 -11.15 -19.80 -1.61
CA ALA A 345 -11.61 -18.70 -2.46
C ALA A 345 -11.39 -19.01 -3.95
N LEU A 346 -10.17 -19.42 -4.34
CA LEU A 346 -9.87 -19.82 -5.72
C LEU A 346 -10.76 -20.96 -6.22
N ARG A 347 -10.98 -21.99 -5.40
CA ARG A 347 -11.89 -23.11 -5.75
C ARG A 347 -13.33 -22.63 -5.93
N ALA A 348 -13.83 -21.78 -5.04
CA ALA A 348 -15.18 -21.25 -5.13
C ALA A 348 -15.39 -20.47 -6.45
N THR A 349 -14.45 -19.57 -6.78
CA THR A 349 -14.46 -18.83 -8.06
C THR A 349 -14.40 -19.78 -9.26
N LEU A 350 -13.50 -20.77 -9.26
CA LEU A 350 -13.37 -21.71 -10.38
C LEU A 350 -14.61 -22.59 -10.58
N ARG A 351 -15.31 -22.98 -9.50
CA ARG A 351 -16.60 -23.67 -9.59
C ARG A 351 -17.70 -22.77 -10.17
N GLY A 352 -17.66 -21.47 -9.86
CA GLY A 352 -18.58 -20.45 -10.37
C GLY A 352 -18.10 -19.68 -11.60
N ARG A 353 -17.09 -20.18 -12.34
CA ARG A 353 -16.36 -19.44 -13.39
C ARG A 353 -17.20 -18.96 -14.57
N GLU A 354 -18.44 -19.40 -14.69
CA GLU A 354 -19.36 -18.88 -15.71
C GLU A 354 -19.62 -17.38 -15.55
N ARG A 355 -19.62 -16.86 -14.31
CA ARG A 355 -19.80 -15.42 -14.09
C ARG A 355 -18.66 -14.59 -14.66
N LEU A 356 -17.46 -15.16 -14.75
CA LEU A 356 -16.24 -14.48 -15.22
C LEU A 356 -16.37 -14.05 -16.70
N ARG A 357 -17.32 -14.64 -17.44
CA ARG A 357 -17.66 -14.25 -18.82
C ARG A 357 -18.46 -12.94 -18.90
N ARG A 358 -19.07 -12.49 -17.80
CA ARG A 358 -19.86 -11.25 -17.74
C ARG A 358 -18.95 -10.06 -17.48
N PRO A 359 -19.09 -8.93 -18.20
CA PRO A 359 -18.36 -7.71 -17.89
C PRO A 359 -18.56 -7.31 -16.41
N PRO A 360 -17.53 -6.79 -15.73
CA PRO A 360 -17.68 -6.34 -14.36
C PRO A 360 -18.50 -5.05 -14.29
N GLU A 361 -19.42 -4.98 -13.34
CA GLU A 361 -20.18 -3.77 -13.04
C GLU A 361 -19.24 -2.66 -12.55
N PRO A 362 -19.59 -1.37 -12.73
CA PRO A 362 -18.74 -0.26 -12.27
C PRO A 362 -18.34 -0.36 -10.78
N ALA A 363 -19.26 -0.80 -9.92
CA ALA A 363 -18.99 -1.01 -8.50
C ALA A 363 -17.97 -2.13 -8.25
N GLU A 364 -18.08 -3.27 -8.96
CA GLU A 364 -17.09 -4.35 -8.89
C GLU A 364 -15.70 -3.82 -9.30
N ARG A 365 -15.64 -3.02 -10.37
CA ARG A 365 -14.38 -2.44 -10.86
C ARG A 365 -13.71 -1.51 -9.84
N VAL A 366 -14.49 -0.65 -9.17
CA VAL A 366 -13.98 0.21 -8.09
C VAL A 366 -13.41 -0.66 -6.98
N THR A 367 -14.19 -1.61 -6.48
CA THR A 367 -13.78 -2.48 -5.37
C THR A 367 -12.54 -3.30 -5.71
N HIS A 368 -12.50 -3.97 -6.87
CA HIS A 368 -11.33 -4.73 -7.31
C HIS A 368 -10.08 -3.86 -7.45
N THR A 369 -10.22 -2.60 -7.88
CA THR A 369 -9.09 -1.66 -7.99
C THR A 369 -8.57 -1.25 -6.61
N LEU A 370 -9.46 -0.86 -5.70
CA LEU A 370 -9.09 -0.47 -4.33
C LEU A 370 -8.42 -1.62 -3.56
N VAL A 371 -8.91 -2.85 -3.74
CA VAL A 371 -8.31 -4.04 -3.13
C VAL A 371 -6.96 -4.37 -3.75
N ALA A 372 -6.84 -4.34 -5.09
CA ALA A 372 -5.58 -4.66 -5.78
C ALA A 372 -4.45 -3.70 -5.39
N LEU A 373 -4.75 -2.41 -5.32
CA LEU A 373 -3.78 -1.36 -4.98
C LEU A 373 -3.65 -1.13 -3.47
N ASN A 374 -4.44 -1.83 -2.66
CA ASN A 374 -4.46 -1.75 -1.20
C ASN A 374 -4.75 -0.33 -0.68
N CYS A 375 -5.62 0.43 -1.37
CA CYS A 375 -5.99 1.80 -0.99
C CYS A 375 -6.56 1.86 0.44
N THR A 376 -7.18 0.77 0.89
CA THR A 376 -7.78 0.67 2.22
C THR A 376 -6.80 0.48 3.37
N ALA A 377 -5.49 0.35 3.11
CA ALA A 377 -4.49 0.46 4.16
C ALA A 377 -4.36 1.89 4.73
N CYS A 378 -4.76 2.88 3.92
CA CYS A 378 -4.69 4.30 4.26
C CYS A 378 -6.08 4.93 4.37
N HIS A 379 -6.97 4.61 3.45
CA HIS A 379 -8.28 5.21 3.36
C HIS A 379 -9.36 4.29 3.91
N SER A 380 -10.33 4.84 4.64
CA SER A 380 -11.58 4.13 4.89
C SER A 380 -12.58 4.36 3.76
N ARG A 381 -13.45 3.39 3.50
CA ARG A 381 -14.58 3.51 2.59
C ARG A 381 -15.75 2.72 3.14
N ASP A 382 -16.87 3.39 3.35
CA ASP A 382 -18.12 2.81 3.87
C ASP A 382 -17.92 2.00 5.16
N GLY A 383 -17.04 2.52 6.04
CA GLY A 383 -16.64 1.87 7.29
C GLY A 383 -15.58 0.77 7.16
N LEU A 384 -15.19 0.40 5.94
CA LEU A 384 -14.17 -0.61 5.67
C LEU A 384 -12.78 0.02 5.51
N GLY A 385 -11.76 -0.63 6.07
CA GLY A 385 -10.37 -0.19 5.93
C GLY A 385 -9.99 1.00 6.83
N GLY A 386 -9.01 1.77 6.37
CA GLY A 386 -8.30 2.75 7.19
C GLY A 386 -7.19 2.10 8.03
N PRO A 387 -6.21 2.88 8.50
CA PRO A 387 -5.15 2.33 9.33
C PRO A 387 -5.73 1.86 10.67
N PRO A 388 -5.50 0.60 11.09
CA PRO A 388 -5.92 0.14 12.41
C PRO A 388 -5.18 0.95 13.50
N PRO A 389 -5.70 1.02 14.74
CA PRO A 389 -5.10 1.85 15.80
C PRO A 389 -3.58 1.65 15.96
N SER A 390 -3.11 0.40 15.97
CA SER A 390 -1.68 0.08 16.11
C SER A 390 -0.79 0.60 14.97
N ARG A 391 -1.37 0.97 13.83
CA ARG A 391 -0.70 1.53 12.66
C ARG A 391 -1.01 3.03 12.49
N ALA A 392 -2.19 3.47 12.92
CA ALA A 392 -2.62 4.87 12.83
C ALA A 392 -1.65 5.82 13.54
N ASP A 393 -0.98 5.39 14.62
CA ASP A 393 -0.03 6.25 15.35
C ASP A 393 1.20 6.67 14.52
N TYR A 394 1.53 5.93 13.44
CA TYR A 394 2.60 6.34 12.51
C TYR A 394 2.15 7.42 11.52
N PHE A 395 0.86 7.65 11.41
CA PHE A 395 0.31 8.74 10.60
C PHE A 395 0.37 10.02 11.44
N THR A 396 1.26 10.93 11.03
CA THR A 396 1.58 12.17 11.75
C THR A 396 1.21 13.41 10.93
N SER A 397 1.12 14.55 11.62
CA SER A 397 0.94 15.88 11.05
C SER A 397 2.29 16.58 10.92
N LEU A 398 2.46 17.35 9.84
CA LEU A 398 3.55 18.32 9.66
C LEU A 398 3.16 19.72 10.17
N SER A 399 1.90 19.91 10.56
CA SER A 399 1.42 21.15 11.16
C SER A 399 1.68 21.15 12.67
N GLU A 400 2.18 22.28 13.17
CA GLU A 400 2.31 22.60 14.60
C GLU A 400 0.95 22.77 15.28
N ALA A 401 -0.06 23.23 14.52
CA ALA A 401 -1.43 23.24 15.03
C ALA A 401 -1.91 21.80 15.15
N ASP A 402 -2.43 21.43 16.32
CA ASP A 402 -3.23 20.23 16.45
C ASP A 402 -4.42 20.38 15.49
N LEU A 403 -4.58 19.40 14.59
CA LEU A 403 -5.67 19.29 13.62
C LEU A 403 -6.43 17.96 13.81
N GLY A 404 -6.11 17.21 14.87
CA GLY A 404 -6.70 15.92 15.19
C GLY A 404 -6.47 14.90 14.09
N ASP A 405 -7.37 13.93 14.00
CA ASP A 405 -7.30 12.89 12.97
C ASP A 405 -7.36 13.46 11.55
N GLU A 406 -8.02 14.60 11.32
CA GLU A 406 -8.05 15.25 10.00
C GLU A 406 -6.69 15.78 9.54
N GLY A 407 -5.81 16.08 10.51
CA GLY A 407 -4.46 16.58 10.30
C GLY A 407 -3.42 15.52 10.01
N ARG A 408 -3.72 14.25 10.32
CA ARG A 408 -2.74 13.17 10.26
C ARG A 408 -3.21 11.98 9.41
N LEU A 409 -4.52 11.70 9.36
CA LEU A 409 -5.07 10.57 8.60
C LEU A 409 -5.49 10.99 7.18
N PRO A 410 -5.31 10.11 6.19
CA PRO A 410 -5.85 10.29 4.85
C PRO A 410 -7.38 10.44 4.87
N PRO A 411 -7.98 11.19 3.92
CA PRO A 411 -9.43 11.35 3.86
C PRO A 411 -10.14 10.03 3.55
N HIS A 412 -11.35 9.81 4.07
CA HIS A 412 -12.19 8.69 3.64
C HIS A 412 -12.59 8.82 2.17
N LEU A 413 -12.81 7.68 1.51
CA LEU A 413 -13.24 7.57 0.12
C LEU A 413 -14.75 7.38 -0.05
N SER A 414 -15.53 7.27 1.04
CA SER A 414 -16.99 7.23 0.95
C SER A 414 -17.53 8.50 0.29
N GLY A 415 -18.35 8.36 -0.75
CA GLY A 415 -18.95 9.50 -1.47
C GLY A 415 -17.95 10.37 -2.23
N VAL A 416 -16.73 9.89 -2.49
CA VAL A 416 -15.67 10.69 -3.13
C VAL A 416 -16.04 11.17 -4.54
N GLY A 417 -16.80 10.38 -5.31
CA GLY A 417 -17.33 10.73 -6.62
C GLY A 417 -18.49 11.73 -6.58
N GLN A 418 -19.17 11.89 -5.44
CA GLN A 418 -20.10 13.01 -5.21
C GLN A 418 -19.36 14.28 -4.80
N LYS A 419 -18.26 14.10 -4.08
CA LYS A 419 -17.49 15.18 -3.46
C LYS A 419 -16.56 15.89 -4.44
N LEU A 420 -15.76 15.12 -5.16
CA LEU A 420 -14.67 15.62 -5.98
C LEU A 420 -15.04 15.61 -7.46
N ARG A 421 -14.63 16.66 -8.16
CA ARG A 421 -14.62 16.67 -9.62
C ARG A 421 -13.74 15.54 -10.14
N ALA A 422 -14.22 14.82 -11.16
CA ALA A 422 -13.44 13.74 -11.78
C ALA A 422 -12.07 14.22 -12.27
N GLU A 423 -12.00 15.43 -12.83
CA GLU A 423 -10.75 16.05 -13.25
C GLU A 423 -9.77 16.19 -12.07
N TRP A 424 -10.22 16.76 -10.96
CA TRP A 424 -9.39 16.89 -9.76
C TRP A 424 -8.96 15.54 -9.19
N LEU A 425 -9.87 14.57 -9.13
CA LEU A 425 -9.54 13.24 -8.66
C LEU A 425 -8.51 12.54 -9.57
N GLY A 426 -8.59 12.76 -10.88
CA GLY A 426 -7.55 12.36 -11.83
C GLY A 426 -6.19 12.95 -11.47
N GLN A 427 -6.13 14.27 -11.25
CA GLN A 427 -4.88 14.97 -10.86
C GLN A 427 -4.28 14.43 -9.55
N VAL A 428 -5.10 14.08 -8.55
CA VAL A 428 -4.61 13.46 -7.29
C VAL A 428 -3.99 12.08 -7.56
N LEU A 429 -4.64 11.28 -8.42
CA LEU A 429 -4.28 9.89 -8.68
C LEU A 429 -3.11 9.72 -9.66
N THR A 430 -2.91 10.66 -10.59
CA THR A 430 -1.86 10.55 -11.62
C THR A 430 -0.80 11.63 -11.55
N ASN A 431 -1.11 12.80 -11.02
CA ASN A 431 -0.28 14.00 -11.09
C ASN A 431 0.04 14.59 -9.71
N ARG A 432 -0.13 13.81 -8.64
CA ARG A 432 0.30 14.16 -7.27
C ARG A 432 -0.36 15.42 -6.69
N ALA A 433 -1.49 15.86 -7.23
CA ALA A 433 -2.19 17.02 -6.71
C ALA A 433 -2.59 16.81 -5.23
N THR A 434 -2.41 17.83 -4.41
CA THR A 434 -2.73 17.80 -2.98
C THR A 434 -3.21 19.17 -2.50
N VAL A 435 -4.07 19.16 -1.49
CA VAL A 435 -4.55 20.38 -0.80
C VAL A 435 -4.34 20.30 0.71
N ARG A 436 -3.63 19.26 1.19
CA ARG A 436 -3.41 18.98 2.62
C ARG A 436 -1.91 18.98 2.91
N PRO A 437 -1.25 20.16 2.89
CA PRO A 437 0.20 20.25 3.07
C PRO A 437 0.67 19.81 4.46
N TYR A 438 -0.27 19.73 5.41
CA TYR A 438 -0.03 19.29 6.78
C TYR A 438 -0.02 17.77 6.97
N LEU A 439 -0.42 16.96 5.97
CA LEU A 439 -0.30 15.50 6.07
C LEU A 439 1.13 15.06 5.82
N ALA A 440 1.73 14.32 6.76
CA ALA A 440 3.07 13.78 6.56
C ALA A 440 3.08 12.57 5.60
N VAL A 441 2.01 11.79 5.59
CA VAL A 441 1.78 10.70 4.64
C VAL A 441 1.55 11.25 3.22
N ARG A 442 2.14 10.59 2.22
CA ARG A 442 2.02 10.98 0.81
C ARG A 442 1.00 10.09 0.11
N MET A 443 0.16 10.68 -0.74
CA MET A 443 -0.76 9.92 -1.59
C MET A 443 0.04 9.12 -2.64
N PRO A 444 -0.02 7.79 -2.64
CA PRO A 444 0.82 6.99 -3.53
C PRO A 444 0.40 7.11 -5.00
N GLN A 445 1.38 7.02 -5.90
CA GLN A 445 1.17 7.09 -7.35
C GLN A 445 1.34 5.71 -7.98
N TYR A 446 0.23 5.16 -8.50
CA TYR A 446 0.18 3.84 -9.15
C TYR A 446 0.23 3.94 -10.69
N GLY A 447 0.24 5.15 -11.25
CA GLY A 447 0.30 5.40 -12.69
C GLY A 447 -1.06 5.23 -13.41
N ALA A 448 -1.24 5.96 -14.50
CA ALA A 448 -2.52 6.08 -15.21
C ALA A 448 -3.11 4.74 -15.67
N ALA A 449 -2.26 3.74 -16.00
CA ALA A 449 -2.70 2.41 -16.39
C ALA A 449 -3.51 1.67 -15.29
N HIS A 450 -3.32 2.02 -14.02
CA HIS A 450 -3.99 1.37 -12.88
C HIS A 450 -5.17 2.18 -12.36
N VAL A 451 -5.08 3.52 -12.37
CA VAL A 451 -6.04 4.40 -11.69
C VAL A 451 -6.77 5.38 -12.62
N GLY A 452 -6.42 5.42 -13.91
CA GLY A 452 -6.95 6.44 -14.84
C GLY A 452 -8.46 6.42 -15.01
N GLU A 453 -9.09 5.24 -14.94
CA GLU A 453 -10.55 5.11 -15.02
C GLU A 453 -11.26 5.32 -13.67
N LEU A 454 -10.53 5.28 -12.56
CA LEU A 454 -11.10 5.22 -11.21
C LEU A 454 -11.90 6.49 -10.87
N ALA A 455 -11.44 7.66 -11.33
CA ALA A 455 -12.12 8.93 -11.10
C ALA A 455 -13.53 8.97 -11.73
N VAL A 456 -13.67 8.44 -12.95
CA VAL A 456 -14.97 8.34 -13.64
C VAL A 456 -15.86 7.30 -12.97
N LEU A 457 -15.29 6.14 -12.61
CA LEU A 457 -16.04 5.06 -11.97
C LEU A 457 -16.65 5.48 -10.63
N PHE A 458 -15.92 6.22 -9.80
CA PHE A 458 -16.48 6.73 -8.54
C PHE A 458 -17.72 7.59 -8.78
N ARG A 459 -17.70 8.47 -9.79
CA ARG A 459 -18.88 9.29 -10.13
C ARG A 459 -20.05 8.46 -10.61
N VAL A 460 -19.79 7.43 -11.43
CA VAL A 460 -20.85 6.54 -11.92
C VAL A 460 -21.50 5.77 -10.78
N VAL A 461 -20.69 5.22 -9.87
CA VAL A 461 -21.18 4.41 -8.74
C VAL A 461 -21.91 5.26 -7.69
N GLU A 462 -21.55 6.54 -7.57
CA GLU A 462 -22.05 7.40 -6.51
C GLU A 462 -22.91 8.56 -7.03
N ALA A 463 -23.42 8.51 -8.27
CA ALA A 463 -24.19 9.62 -8.83
C ALA A 463 -25.38 10.00 -7.92
N LEU A 464 -25.53 11.30 -7.63
CA LEU A 464 -26.68 11.83 -6.88
C LEU A 464 -27.90 11.91 -7.81
N ALA A 465 -29.00 11.26 -7.43
CA ALA A 465 -30.26 11.31 -8.19
C ALA A 465 -30.93 12.69 -8.18
N HIS A 466 -30.68 13.51 -7.14
CA HIS A 466 -31.31 14.82 -6.94
C HIS A 466 -30.29 15.84 -6.38
N ALA A 467 -29.40 16.33 -7.24
CA ALA A 467 -28.45 17.37 -6.89
C ALA A 467 -29.11 18.77 -6.94
N PRO A 468 -28.92 19.66 -5.93
CA PRO A 468 -29.35 21.04 -6.04
C PRO A 468 -28.66 21.71 -7.25
N PRO A 469 -29.40 22.48 -8.06
CA PRO A 469 -28.78 23.21 -9.17
C PRO A 469 -27.81 24.27 -8.63
N GLU A 470 -26.76 24.55 -9.38
CA GLU A 470 -25.87 25.66 -9.05
C GLU A 470 -26.61 26.99 -9.23
N MET A 471 -26.58 27.84 -8.20
CA MET A 471 -27.20 29.16 -8.21
C MET A 471 -26.16 30.24 -8.56
N ALA A 472 -26.61 31.28 -9.27
CA ALA A 472 -25.80 32.48 -9.43
C ALA A 472 -25.62 33.18 -8.07
N GLY A 473 -24.39 33.62 -7.77
CA GLY A 473 -24.04 34.27 -6.52
C GLY A 473 -23.34 35.60 -6.75
N ASP A 474 -23.49 36.50 -5.77
CA ASP A 474 -22.76 37.77 -5.70
C ASP A 474 -21.37 37.51 -5.09
N ALA A 475 -20.33 37.60 -5.91
CA ALA A 475 -18.97 37.30 -5.46
C ALA A 475 -18.40 38.33 -4.48
N ASP A 476 -18.83 39.58 -4.53
CA ASP A 476 -18.39 40.60 -3.57
C ASP A 476 -18.98 40.32 -2.18
N ALA A 477 -20.26 39.94 -2.13
CA ALA A 477 -20.87 39.43 -0.91
C ALA A 477 -20.19 38.14 -0.43
N GLY A 478 -19.84 37.23 -1.35
CA GLY A 478 -19.10 36.00 -1.06
C GLY A 478 -17.74 36.27 -0.42
N ARG A 479 -17.01 37.25 -0.94
CA ARG A 479 -15.72 37.71 -0.41
C ARG A 479 -15.86 38.22 1.03
N GLN A 480 -16.89 39.03 1.30
CA GLN A 480 -17.18 39.52 2.66
C GLN A 480 -17.54 38.37 3.62
N LEU A 481 -18.35 37.40 3.17
CA LEU A 481 -18.73 36.23 3.96
C LEU A 481 -17.53 35.35 4.34
N VAL A 482 -16.54 35.20 3.46
CA VAL A 482 -15.32 34.41 3.74
C VAL A 482 -14.37 35.12 4.72
N GLY A 483 -14.35 36.46 4.73
CA GLY A 483 -13.45 37.29 5.52
C GLY A 483 -13.85 37.54 6.98
N VAL A 484 -13.11 38.43 7.64
CA VAL A 484 -13.46 38.95 8.97
C VAL A 484 -14.77 39.76 8.88
N GLY A 485 -15.69 39.52 9.81
CA GLY A 485 -17.02 40.15 9.82
C GLY A 485 -18.12 39.33 9.14
N GLY A 486 -17.73 38.32 8.35
CA GLY A 486 -18.60 37.25 7.86
C GLY A 486 -18.48 35.99 8.72
N TYR A 487 -18.39 34.83 8.06
CA TYR A 487 -18.17 33.53 8.68
C TYR A 487 -16.72 33.29 9.10
N GLY A 488 -15.77 34.15 8.71
CA GLY A 488 -14.38 34.07 9.16
C GLY A 488 -13.67 32.79 8.75
N CYS A 489 -13.96 32.26 7.56
CA CYS A 489 -13.35 31.03 7.05
C CYS A 489 -11.81 31.12 7.02
N ILE A 490 -11.27 32.33 6.85
CA ILE A 490 -9.84 32.65 6.89
C ILE A 490 -9.16 32.51 8.26
N GLN A 491 -9.93 32.26 9.34
CA GLN A 491 -9.35 31.88 10.63
C GLN A 491 -8.63 30.54 10.56
N CYS A 492 -9.11 29.64 9.69
CA CYS A 492 -8.52 28.32 9.50
C CYS A 492 -7.98 28.13 8.07
N HIS A 493 -8.68 28.61 7.05
CA HIS A 493 -8.25 28.38 5.69
C HIS A 493 -7.33 29.50 5.17
N ARG A 494 -6.27 29.11 4.49
CA ARG A 494 -5.39 30.04 3.77
C ARG A 494 -6.02 30.50 2.45
N TRP A 495 -5.45 31.54 1.85
CA TRP A 495 -5.81 32.04 0.52
C TRP A 495 -4.55 32.23 -0.32
N GLY A 496 -4.19 31.26 -1.16
CA GLY A 496 -2.96 31.32 -1.96
C GLY A 496 -1.72 31.54 -1.09
N VAL A 497 -1.05 32.68 -1.30
CA VAL A 497 0.15 33.08 -0.54
C VAL A 497 -0.15 33.66 0.86
N TYR A 498 -1.42 33.91 1.18
CA TYR A 498 -1.83 34.48 2.46
C TYR A 498 -2.17 33.36 3.44
N GLU A 499 -1.43 33.29 4.54
CA GLU A 499 -1.70 32.35 5.63
C GLU A 499 -3.04 32.66 6.33
N ALA A 500 -3.65 31.62 6.90
CA ALA A 500 -4.81 31.79 7.77
C ALA A 500 -4.45 32.65 9.00
N LEU A 501 -5.44 33.33 9.58
CA LEU A 501 -5.27 34.13 10.79
C LEU A 501 -4.98 33.27 12.04
N GLY A 502 -5.39 32.00 12.01
CA GLY A 502 -5.15 31.00 13.04
C GLY A 502 -4.48 29.75 12.48
N SER A 503 -5.09 28.59 12.66
CA SER A 503 -4.54 27.30 12.22
C SER A 503 -4.66 27.13 10.71
N SER A 504 -3.54 27.16 9.98
CA SER A 504 -3.54 27.04 8.53
C SER A 504 -3.88 25.62 8.04
N VAL A 505 -5.07 25.46 7.44
CA VAL A 505 -5.53 24.22 6.79
C VAL A 505 -5.55 24.37 5.25
N MET A 506 -6.50 23.70 4.58
CA MET A 506 -6.62 23.68 3.11
C MET A 506 -6.80 25.09 2.54
N ASP A 507 -6.19 25.35 1.38
CA ASP A 507 -6.31 26.60 0.62
C ASP A 507 -7.69 26.73 -0.05
N LEU A 508 -8.40 27.83 0.21
CA LEU A 508 -9.71 28.10 -0.36
C LEU A 508 -9.69 28.30 -1.88
N THR A 509 -8.57 28.75 -2.44
CA THR A 509 -8.45 29.04 -3.87
C THR A 509 -8.63 27.80 -4.75
N HIS A 510 -8.53 26.59 -4.18
CA HIS A 510 -8.76 25.33 -4.89
C HIS A 510 -10.17 24.77 -4.76
N MET A 511 -11.06 25.35 -3.94
CA MET A 511 -12.34 24.72 -3.58
C MET A 511 -13.24 24.48 -4.79
N ALA A 512 -13.48 25.51 -5.61
CA ALA A 512 -14.35 25.36 -6.78
C ALA A 512 -13.72 24.52 -7.90
N ARG A 513 -12.38 24.44 -7.97
CA ARG A 513 -11.66 23.55 -8.91
C ARG A 513 -11.77 22.08 -8.52
N ARG A 514 -11.95 21.78 -7.23
CA ARG A 514 -11.88 20.40 -6.72
C ARG A 514 -13.22 19.81 -6.31
N LEU A 515 -14.16 20.64 -5.82
CA LEU A 515 -15.43 20.18 -5.28
C LEU A 515 -16.55 20.25 -6.32
N GLU A 516 -17.53 19.37 -6.17
CA GLU A 516 -18.82 19.47 -6.83
C GLU A 516 -19.73 20.42 -6.03
N TRP A 517 -20.49 21.27 -6.72
CA TRP A 517 -21.43 22.21 -6.07
C TRP A 517 -22.39 21.53 -5.09
N PRO A 518 -23.08 20.42 -5.46
CA PRO A 518 -24.01 19.73 -4.56
C PRO A 518 -23.38 19.31 -3.22
N TRP A 519 -22.14 18.83 -3.27
CA TRP A 519 -21.43 18.42 -2.06
C TRP A 519 -20.98 19.62 -1.24
N PHE A 520 -20.48 20.68 -1.90
CA PHE A 520 -20.08 21.91 -1.21
C PHE A 520 -21.25 22.55 -0.45
N HIS A 521 -22.41 22.66 -1.10
CA HIS A 521 -23.65 23.17 -0.51
C HIS A 521 -24.04 22.35 0.73
N ALA A 522 -24.16 21.01 0.58
CA ALA A 522 -24.50 20.14 1.69
C ALA A 522 -23.47 20.20 2.84
N TYR A 523 -22.18 20.28 2.51
CA TYR A 523 -21.11 20.33 3.51
C TYR A 523 -21.10 21.62 4.33
N LEU A 524 -21.46 22.77 3.76
CA LEU A 524 -21.58 24.01 4.53
C LEU A 524 -22.75 23.98 5.52
N LEU A 525 -23.85 23.31 5.16
CA LEU A 525 -25.03 23.17 6.00
C LEU A 525 -24.82 22.17 7.15
N ASP A 526 -24.18 21.03 6.85
CA ASP A 526 -23.92 19.98 7.84
C ASP A 526 -22.52 19.35 7.68
N PRO A 527 -21.46 20.03 8.16
CA PRO A 527 -20.11 19.49 8.08
C PRO A 527 -19.95 18.16 8.81
N ALA A 528 -20.57 18.02 9.99
CA ALA A 528 -20.40 16.87 10.86
C ALA A 528 -21.13 15.61 10.35
N GLY A 529 -22.29 15.78 9.71
CA GLY A 529 -23.02 14.68 9.07
C GLY A 529 -22.27 14.09 7.88
N LEU A 530 -21.61 14.93 7.07
CA LEU A 530 -20.83 14.46 5.92
C LEU A 530 -19.42 13.99 6.31
N ARG A 531 -18.84 14.56 7.37
CA ARG A 531 -17.49 14.25 7.86
C ARG A 531 -17.49 14.20 9.39
N PRO A 532 -17.85 13.06 10.00
CA PRO A 532 -17.82 12.89 11.45
C PRO A 532 -16.44 13.23 12.05
N GLY A 533 -16.43 14.00 13.13
CA GLY A 533 -15.21 14.47 13.79
C GLY A 533 -14.49 15.61 13.07
N THR A 534 -15.10 16.23 12.05
CA THR A 534 -14.51 17.40 11.40
C THR A 534 -14.41 18.60 12.34
N ARG A 535 -13.36 19.38 12.20
CA ARG A 535 -13.15 20.63 12.96
C ARG A 535 -13.86 21.83 12.35
N MET A 536 -14.42 21.68 11.15
CA MET A 536 -15.22 22.73 10.53
C MET A 536 -16.52 22.93 11.32
N PRO A 537 -16.79 24.14 11.85
CA PRO A 537 -17.98 24.40 12.65
C PRO A 537 -19.23 24.47 11.76
N ALA A 538 -20.39 24.23 12.35
CA ALA A 538 -21.68 24.44 11.71
C ALA A 538 -22.01 25.94 11.67
N PHE A 539 -21.79 26.57 10.53
CA PHE A 539 -22.05 28.00 10.31
C PHE A 539 -23.54 28.29 10.02
N TRP A 540 -24.28 27.27 9.56
CA TRP A 540 -25.73 27.30 9.33
C TRP A 540 -26.44 26.25 10.20
N PRO A 541 -26.49 26.40 11.54
CA PRO A 541 -27.23 25.47 12.39
C PRO A 541 -28.69 25.39 11.94
N GLU A 542 -29.20 24.16 11.80
CA GLU A 542 -30.54 23.89 11.27
C GLU A 542 -30.81 24.50 9.88
N GLY A 543 -29.75 24.74 9.10
CA GLY A 543 -29.81 25.33 7.77
C GLY A 543 -30.06 26.84 7.74
N ARG A 544 -29.87 27.55 8.87
CA ARG A 544 -30.15 29.00 8.98
C ARG A 544 -28.89 29.83 9.10
N ALA A 545 -28.80 30.93 8.34
CA ALA A 545 -27.66 31.84 8.38
C ALA A 545 -27.47 32.47 9.75
N THR A 546 -26.21 32.61 10.17
CA THR A 546 -25.82 33.30 11.42
C THR A 546 -25.23 34.68 11.17
N VAL A 547 -25.09 35.08 9.90
CA VAL A 547 -24.64 36.41 9.46
C VAL A 547 -25.80 37.13 8.75
N PRO A 548 -26.78 37.70 9.47
CA PRO A 548 -27.96 38.30 8.85
C PRO A 548 -27.68 39.61 8.10
N GLY A 549 -26.54 40.26 8.39
CA GLY A 549 -26.16 41.56 7.80
C GLY A 549 -25.73 41.49 6.33
N ILE A 550 -25.53 40.30 5.76
CA ILE A 550 -25.14 40.11 4.36
C ILE A 550 -26.25 39.29 3.66
N LEU A 551 -26.75 39.79 2.52
CA LEU A 551 -27.81 39.14 1.73
C LEU A 551 -29.05 38.77 2.57
N GLU A 552 -29.42 39.62 3.53
CA GLU A 552 -30.60 39.47 4.40
C GLU A 552 -30.62 38.16 5.21
N GLY A 553 -29.47 37.49 5.39
CA GLY A 553 -29.41 36.20 6.06
C GLY A 553 -30.03 35.05 5.26
N ASP A 554 -30.18 35.20 3.94
CA ASP A 554 -30.67 34.12 3.09
C ASP A 554 -29.57 33.05 2.89
N THR A 555 -29.80 31.86 3.45
CA THR A 555 -28.85 30.74 3.43
C THR A 555 -28.40 30.39 2.01
N GLU A 556 -29.33 30.24 1.08
CA GLU A 556 -29.03 29.78 -0.29
C GLU A 556 -28.23 30.83 -1.06
N ARG A 557 -28.61 32.10 -0.95
CA ARG A 557 -27.88 33.22 -1.57
C ARG A 557 -26.49 33.38 -0.97
N GLN A 558 -26.32 33.19 0.33
CA GLN A 558 -25.00 33.27 0.97
C GLN A 558 -24.07 32.14 0.54
N ILE A 559 -24.56 30.90 0.48
CA ILE A 559 -23.77 29.75 0.00
C ILE A 559 -23.41 29.95 -1.48
N ALA A 560 -24.35 30.38 -2.31
CA ALA A 560 -24.11 30.70 -3.72
C ALA A 560 -23.09 31.82 -3.91
N ALA A 561 -23.16 32.88 -3.08
CA ALA A 561 -22.22 33.99 -3.07
C ALA A 561 -20.79 33.53 -2.74
N ILE A 562 -20.63 32.73 -1.68
CA ILE A 562 -19.32 32.14 -1.31
C ILE A 562 -18.79 31.30 -2.48
N TRP A 563 -19.61 30.44 -3.09
CA TRP A 563 -19.18 29.64 -4.24
C TRP A 563 -18.77 30.49 -5.45
N ALA A 564 -19.53 31.55 -5.76
CA ALA A 564 -19.21 32.49 -6.83
C ALA A 564 -17.85 33.15 -6.62
N TYR A 565 -17.54 33.55 -5.38
CA TYR A 565 -16.24 34.07 -5.00
C TYR A 565 -15.13 33.02 -5.12
N LEU A 566 -15.33 31.80 -4.60
CA LEU A 566 -14.34 30.72 -4.66
C LEU A 566 -14.02 30.27 -6.09
N LYS A 567 -14.94 30.44 -7.05
CA LYS A 567 -14.71 30.19 -8.48
C LYS A 567 -13.71 31.15 -9.11
N GLN A 568 -13.59 32.37 -8.60
CA GLN A 568 -12.61 33.35 -9.08
C GLN A 568 -11.18 32.99 -8.65
N SER A 569 -11.01 32.15 -7.62
CA SER A 569 -9.70 31.65 -7.19
C SER A 569 -8.70 32.80 -7.02
N LEU A 570 -7.47 32.67 -7.54
CA LEU A 570 -6.42 33.68 -7.44
C LEU A 570 -6.70 34.97 -8.25
N ASP A 571 -7.72 34.99 -9.12
CA ASP A 571 -8.12 36.21 -9.84
C ASP A 571 -8.92 37.17 -8.95
N ALA A 572 -9.40 36.69 -7.80
CA ALA A 572 -10.15 37.50 -6.83
C ALA A 572 -9.23 38.20 -5.83
N GLU A 573 -9.63 39.39 -5.36
CA GLU A 573 -9.00 40.01 -4.21
C GLU A 573 -9.15 39.13 -2.95
N PRO A 574 -8.09 38.96 -2.14
CA PRO A 574 -8.17 38.20 -0.88
C PRO A 574 -9.29 38.69 0.05
N PRO A 575 -9.87 37.81 0.88
CA PRO A 575 -10.93 38.18 1.80
C PRO A 575 -10.51 39.30 2.77
N PRO A 576 -11.44 40.19 3.19
CA PRO A 576 -11.18 41.19 4.22
C PRO A 576 -10.57 40.56 5.48
N GLY A 577 -9.53 41.20 6.02
CA GLY A 577 -8.74 40.68 7.14
C GLY A 577 -7.42 40.00 6.74
N LEU A 578 -7.28 39.51 5.50
CA LEU A 578 -5.97 39.02 4.99
C LEU A 578 -5.15 40.11 4.29
N LEU A 579 -5.79 41.17 3.78
CA LEU A 579 -5.09 42.29 3.14
C LEU A 579 -4.19 43.08 4.11
N ASP A 580 -4.55 43.09 5.39
CA ASP A 580 -3.76 43.71 6.46
C ASP A 580 -2.67 42.75 7.01
N ALA A 581 -2.73 41.46 6.67
CA ALA A 581 -1.75 40.45 7.05
C ALA A 581 -0.57 40.46 6.06
N ARG A 582 0.68 40.55 6.56
CA ARG A 582 1.86 40.56 5.69
C ARG A 582 1.97 39.25 4.89
N PRO A 583 2.10 39.28 3.55
CA PRO A 583 2.47 38.09 2.80
C PRO A 583 3.88 37.64 3.23
N LYS A 584 4.07 36.33 3.46
CA LYS A 584 5.42 35.82 3.74
C LYS A 584 6.22 35.78 2.43
N THR A 585 7.14 36.73 2.26
CA THR A 585 8.27 36.54 1.36
C THR A 585 9.19 35.49 1.97
N GLY A 586 9.21 34.25 1.45
CA GLY A 586 10.22 33.27 1.88
C GLY A 586 9.87 31.78 1.83
N THR A 587 8.72 31.35 1.35
CA THR A 587 8.57 29.94 0.94
C THR A 587 9.10 29.80 -0.47
N GLY A 588 9.91 28.76 -0.73
CA GLY A 588 10.32 28.37 -2.09
C GLY A 588 9.12 28.26 -3.03
N PRO A 589 9.36 28.12 -4.34
CA PRO A 589 8.31 28.24 -5.36
C PRO A 589 7.05 27.50 -4.94
N LEU A 590 5.91 28.19 -5.02
CA LEU A 590 4.61 27.54 -5.00
C LEU A 590 4.72 26.32 -5.92
N PRO A 591 4.31 25.12 -5.49
CA PRO A 591 4.28 24.00 -6.42
C PRO A 591 3.46 24.45 -7.64
N GLU A 592 4.15 24.59 -8.77
CA GLU A 592 3.52 24.87 -10.06
C GLU A 592 2.65 23.66 -10.37
N TYR A 593 1.35 23.82 -10.16
CA TYR A 593 0.34 22.87 -10.59
C TYR A 593 -0.15 23.32 -11.97
N GLU A 594 0.70 23.16 -12.99
CA GLU A 594 0.26 23.16 -14.39
C GLU A 594 -0.55 21.88 -14.69
#